data_AF-A0A1Y2L7G2-F1
#
_entry.id   AF-A0A1Y2L7G2-F1
#
_cell.length_a   1.000
_cell.length_b   1.000
_cell.length_c   1.000
_cell.angle_alpha   90.00
_cell.angle_beta   90.00
_cell.angle_gamma   90.00
#
_symmetry.space_group_name_H-M   'P 1'
#
loop_
_entity.id
_entity.type
_entity.pdbx_description
1 polymer ?
#
loop_
_entity_poly.entity_id
_entity_poly.type
_entity_poly.pdbx_seq_one_letter_code
_entity_poly.pdbx_strand_id
1 'polypeptide(L)' 'MPNSKRTEKLQIMLDDEELKVIDDWRFDHRMPTRAAAIRELIRRGLVSEDVEAPDTEGKTTTDFRVEPQ' A
#
# COMPACT_ATOMS: atom_id res chain seq x y z
N MET A 1 -5.33 -32.44 -2.91
CA MET A 1 -6.08 -31.39 -2.18
C MET A 1 -5.38 -30.08 -2.47
N PRO A 2 -6.03 -29.04 -3.02
CA PRO A 2 -5.32 -27.80 -3.32
C PRO A 2 -4.86 -27.19 -2.00
N ASN A 3 -3.54 -27.02 -1.88
CA ASN A 3 -2.84 -26.53 -0.71
C ASN A 3 -3.46 -25.19 -0.29
N SER A 4 -3.97 -25.10 0.94
CA SER A 4 -4.51 -23.88 1.53
C SER A 4 -3.61 -22.71 1.20
N LYS A 5 -4.15 -21.69 0.52
CA LYS A 5 -3.41 -20.49 0.08
C LYS A 5 -2.55 -19.99 1.24
N ARG A 6 -1.24 -20.23 1.19
CA ARG A 6 -0.32 -19.76 2.21
C ARG A 6 -0.27 -18.25 2.11
N THR A 7 -0.85 -17.56 3.08
CA THR A 7 -0.65 -16.13 3.24
C THR A 7 0.74 -15.92 3.84
N GLU A 8 1.59 -15.19 3.14
CA GLU A 8 2.91 -14.79 3.64
C GLU A 8 2.81 -13.45 4.37
N LYS A 9 3.64 -13.28 5.40
CA LYS A 9 3.72 -12.01 6.15
C LYS A 9 4.72 -11.10 5.45
N LEU A 10 4.24 -9.96 4.94
CA LEU A 10 5.07 -8.90 4.40
C LEU A 10 5.47 -7.94 5.52
N GLN A 11 6.77 -7.61 5.62
CA GLN A 11 7.28 -6.52 6.46
C GLN A 11 7.72 -5.38 5.54
N ILE A 12 7.24 -4.17 5.82
CA ILE A 12 7.62 -2.93 5.14
C ILE A 12 7.98 -1.91 6.20
N MET A 13 9.01 -1.11 5.92
CA MET A 13 9.40 0.03 6.75
C MET A 13 8.68 1.25 6.20
N LEU A 14 7.95 1.94 7.06
CA LEU A 14 7.24 3.18 6.79
C LEU A 14 7.59 4.14 7.92
N ASP A 15 7.75 5.42 7.60
CA ASP A 15 7.87 6.45 8.62
C ASP A 15 6.49 6.81 9.22
N ASP A 16 6.51 7.70 10.22
CA ASP A 16 5.30 8.09 10.95
C ASP A 16 4.31 8.86 10.05
N GLU A 17 4.80 9.58 9.04
CA GLU A 17 3.96 10.35 8.11
C GLU A 17 3.25 9.40 7.12
N GLU A 18 3.99 8.44 6.56
CA GLU A 18 3.41 7.41 5.68
C GLU A 18 2.34 6.58 6.42
N LEU A 19 2.61 6.20 7.68
CA LEU A 19 1.64 5.48 8.51
C LEU A 19 0.39 6.33 8.77
N LYS A 20 0.57 7.63 9.01
CA LYS A 20 -0.54 8.56 9.22
C LYS A 20 -1.42 8.66 7.98
N VAL A 21 -0.85 8.78 6.78
CA VAL A 21 -1.63 8.85 5.53
C VAL A 21 -2.49 7.59 5.35
N ILE A 22 -1.94 6.41 5.61
CA ILE A 22 -2.69 5.14 5.54
C ILE A 22 -3.82 5.10 6.57
N ASP A 23 -3.56 5.57 7.79
CA ASP A 23 -4.55 5.58 8.85
C ASP A 23 -5.68 6.60 8.60
N ASP A 24 -5.36 7.81 8.15
CA ASP A 24 -6.33 8.84 7.78
C ASP A 24 -7.26 8.33 6.66
N TRP A 25 -6.68 7.76 5.59
CA TRP A 25 -7.45 7.13 4.52
C TRP A 25 -8.36 5.99 5.03
N ARG A 26 -7.85 5.18 5.96
CA ARG A 26 -8.63 4.13 6.63
C ARG A 26 -9.82 4.70 7.38
N PHE A 27 -9.65 5.80 8.13
CA PHE A 27 -10.73 6.42 8.87
C PHE A 27 -11.80 7.00 7.94
N ASP A 28 -11.38 7.71 6.90
CA ASP A 28 -12.28 8.32 5.92
C ASP A 28 -13.13 7.27 5.19
N HIS A 29 -12.52 6.15 4.82
CA HIS A 29 -13.18 5.04 4.13
C HIS A 29 -13.80 4.00 5.08
N ARG A 30 -13.75 4.25 6.40
CA ARG A 30 -14.29 3.37 7.46
C ARG A 30 -13.76 1.94 7.39
N MET A 31 -12.49 1.78 7.04
CA MET A 31 -11.87 0.47 6.91
C MET A 31 -11.66 -0.19 8.29
N PRO A 32 -12.02 -1.46 8.45
CA PRO A 32 -12.06 -2.09 9.78
C PRO A 32 -10.66 -2.25 10.39
N THR A 33 -9.65 -2.56 9.58
CA THR A 33 -8.27 -2.76 10.03
C THR A 33 -7.28 -2.10 9.07
N ARG A 34 -6.08 -1.78 9.57
CA ARG A 34 -4.99 -1.27 8.73
C ARG A 34 -4.62 -2.26 7.62
N ALA A 35 -4.63 -3.56 7.91
CA ALA A 35 -4.40 -4.60 6.91
C ALA A 35 -5.46 -4.60 5.80
N ALA A 36 -6.73 -4.36 6.12
CA ALA A 36 -7.79 -4.22 5.13
C ALA A 36 -7.58 -2.97 4.27
N ALA A 37 -7.17 -1.85 4.89
CA ALA A 37 -6.86 -0.63 4.18
C ALA A 37 -5.69 -0.80 3.20
N ILE A 38 -4.56 -1.34 3.66
CA ILE A 38 -3.38 -1.63 2.82
C ILE A 38 -3.76 -2.54 1.65
N ARG A 39 -4.54 -3.60 1.89
CA ARG A 39 -4.98 -4.50 0.80
C ARG A 39 -5.84 -3.79 -0.24
N GLU A 40 -6.76 -2.92 0.18
CA GLU A 40 -7.59 -2.17 -0.75
C GLU A 40 -6.79 -1.12 -1.51
N LEU A 41 -5.83 -0.43 -0.86
CA LEU A 41 -4.91 0.48 -1.54
C LEU A 41 -4.09 -0.24 -2.60
N ILE A 42 -3.51 -1.41 -2.29
CA ILE A 42 -2.82 -2.26 -3.27
C ILE A 42 -3.76 -2.65 -4.42
N ARG A 43 -4.99 -3.09 -4.12
CA ARG A 43 -5.97 -3.47 -5.14
C ARG A 43 -6.29 -2.29 -6.07
N ARG A 44 -6.51 -1.10 -5.52
CA ARG A 44 -6.79 0.12 -6.28
C ARG A 44 -5.61 0.51 -7.15
N GLY A 45 -4.39 0.48 -6.62
CA GLY A 45 -3.17 0.77 -7.37
C GLY A 45 -2.95 -0.20 -8.54
N LEU A 46 -3.23 -1.50 -8.36
CA LEU A 46 -3.07 -2.51 -9.41
C LEU A 46 -4.14 -2.47 -10.52
N VAL A 47 -5.32 -1.89 -10.23
CA VAL A 47 -6.43 -1.79 -11.19
C VAL A 47 -6.50 -0.40 -11.84
N SER A 48 -5.71 0.56 -11.35
CA SER A 48 -5.72 1.92 -11.88
C SER A 48 -5.07 1.95 -13.27
N GLU A 49 -5.88 2.19 -14.30
CA GLU A 49 -5.44 2.18 -15.70
C GLU A 49 -4.59 3.42 -16.07
N ASP A 50 -4.73 4.52 -15.33
CA ASP A 50 -4.07 5.81 -15.58
C ASP A 50 -2.77 6.02 -14.79
N VAL A 51 -2.12 4.95 -14.33
CA VAL A 51 -0.83 5.05 -13.62
C VAL A 51 0.31 4.84 -14.61
N GLU A 52 1.13 5.87 -14.80
CA GLU A 52 2.37 5.74 -15.59
C GLU A 52 3.26 4.64 -15.00
N ALA A 53 3.98 3.93 -15.87
CA ALA A 53 4.94 2.94 -15.42
C ALA A 53 5.95 3.62 -14.47
N PRO A 54 6.22 3.03 -13.30
CA PRO A 54 7.15 3.65 -12.35
C PRO A 54 8.53 3.76 -13.01
N ASP A 55 9.11 4.96 -12.97
CA ASP A 55 10.52 5.14 -13.26
C ASP A 55 11.32 4.50 -12.12
N THR A 56 12.14 3.51 -12.46
CA THR A 56 12.96 2.77 -11.49
C THR A 56 14.45 3.07 -11.63
N GLU A 57 14.88 3.83 -12.64
CA GLU A 57 16.30 4.04 -12.89
C GLU A 57 16.91 5.00 -11.85
N GLY A 58 17.90 4.50 -11.10
CA GLY A 58 18.56 5.30 -10.05
C GLY A 58 17.70 5.61 -8.83
N LYS A 59 16.49 5.06 -8.72
CA LYS A 59 15.57 5.27 -7.59
C LYS A 59 15.86 4.33 -6.42
N THR A 60 15.58 4.81 -5.22
CA THR A 60 15.69 4.09 -3.94
C THR A 60 14.32 3.85 -3.33
N THR A 61 14.23 3.04 -2.27
CA THR A 61 12.96 2.82 -1.53
C THR A 61 12.31 4.12 -1.07
N THR A 62 13.09 5.14 -0.73
CA THR A 62 12.59 6.45 -0.30
C THR A 62 11.87 7.20 -1.42
N ASP A 63 12.20 6.95 -2.68
CA ASP A 63 11.54 7.60 -3.82
C ASP A 63 10.12 7.08 -4.08
N PHE A 64 9.72 5.99 -3.41
CA PHE A 64 8.39 5.38 -3.53
C PHE A 64 7.51 5.57 -2.28
N ARG A 65 7.85 6.56 -1.44
CA ARG A 65 7.07 6.87 -0.23
C ARG A 65 5.68 7.38 -0.57
N VAL A 66 4.77 7.20 0.38
CA VAL A 66 3.41 7.73 0.27
C VAL A 66 3.40 9.18 0.72
N GLU A 67 3.26 10.10 -0.24
CA GLU A 67 3.17 11.53 0.04
C GLU A 67 1.75 11.92 0.54
N PRO A 68 1.62 12.73 1.60
CA PRO A 68 0.34 13.33 1.97
C PRO A 68 -0.13 14.30 0.88
N GLN A 69 -1.42 14.26 0.53
CA GLN A 69 -2.09 15.24 -0.33
C GLN A 69 -2.43 16.52 0.43
#